data_AF-Q09405-F1
#
_entry.id   AF-Q09405-F1
#
_cell.length_a   1.000
_cell.length_b   1.000
_cell.length_c   1.000
_cell.angle_alpha   90.00
_cell.angle_beta   90.00
_cell.angle_gamma   90.00
#
_symmetry.space_group_name_H-M   'P 1'
#
loop_
_entity.id
_entity.type
_entity.pdbx_description
1 polymer ?
#
loop_
_entity_poly.entity_id
_entity_poly.type
_entity_poly.pdbx_seq_one_letter_code
_entity_poly.pdbx_strand_id
1 'polypeptide(L)'
;MAELTQLWTMSQVWWLVFGHVGLSCVVLLLVTFYMKSVKYLPKYNIVIPEESRMTTILWAKSLFLLLSLVTIYFPFRKVCMKHPKGVFTTPRHFLYQIFDAGIGPSLYFSFPLIFFIFDFSLFIYVKDRKYINKFGALFLAIFKLITVPIFVYECFLSTVCLWHKDHEPGYCRLNGAIWQFMLSHFFILVYHMLLVIQTYLLSKLKPNIDPIPRISEETPSQVAPTILSTQSGETRIESEFNEMTYIHPRPFHVPRLGLSILNVKNNRNNDWLALRALLSTTGFYKLYPSKFLIPPGKEISIEVEQCTRAESPTLNHNILIEWFPLDSTPPTGDLQRLWSKPYLVPQSHWQYFVLPVYVDDSVTSYSPSHVSSVE
;
A
#
# COMPACT_ATOMS: atom_id res chain seq x y z
N MET A 1 45.98 -32.48 23.05
CA MET A 1 45.89 -32.73 21.60
C MET A 1 44.40 -32.79 21.28
N ALA A 2 43.94 -31.86 20.43
CA ALA A 2 42.57 -31.54 20.02
C ALA A 2 41.44 -32.57 20.31
N GLU A 3 40.82 -32.51 21.49
CA GLU A 3 39.39 -32.83 21.60
C GLU A 3 38.65 -31.54 21.23
N LEU A 4 38.46 -31.34 19.93
CA LEU A 4 37.48 -30.39 19.45
C LEU A 4 36.12 -30.91 19.93
N THR A 5 35.68 -30.37 21.06
CA THR A 5 34.35 -30.50 21.65
C THR A 5 33.30 -30.42 20.53
N GLN A 6 32.80 -31.56 20.06
CA GLN A 6 31.76 -31.60 19.06
C GLN A 6 30.49 -31.02 19.71
N LEU A 7 30.23 -29.73 19.48
CA LEU A 7 29.08 -29.03 20.07
C LEU A 7 27.74 -29.67 19.66
N TRP A 8 27.72 -30.41 18.54
CA TRP A 8 26.56 -31.05 17.92
C TRP A 8 26.96 -32.41 17.34
N THR A 9 26.05 -33.38 17.37
CA THR A 9 26.23 -34.60 16.58
C THR A 9 25.93 -34.31 15.11
N MET A 10 26.53 -35.10 14.21
CA MET A 10 26.23 -34.98 12.77
C MET A 10 24.74 -35.11 12.47
N SER A 11 24.01 -35.98 13.18
CA SER A 11 22.56 -36.13 13.03
C SER A 11 21.81 -34.85 13.40
N GLN A 12 22.20 -34.17 14.49
CA GLN A 12 21.57 -32.92 14.91
C GLN A 12 21.85 -31.77 13.94
N VAL A 13 23.07 -31.70 13.41
CA VAL A 13 23.41 -30.74 12.35
C VAL A 13 22.54 -30.99 11.12
N TRP A 14 22.36 -32.24 10.71
CA TRP A 14 21.47 -32.59 9.59
C TRP A 14 20.02 -32.22 9.85
N TRP A 15 19.50 -32.43 11.06
CA TRP A 15 18.14 -32.01 11.42
C TRP A 15 17.98 -30.50 11.40
N LEU A 16 18.94 -29.75 11.95
CA LEU A 16 18.92 -28.29 11.90
C LEU A 16 18.97 -27.77 10.45
N VAL A 17 19.87 -28.32 9.64
CA VAL A 17 19.96 -27.99 8.19
C VAL A 17 18.65 -28.34 7.49
N PHE A 18 18.05 -29.50 7.78
CA PHE A 18 16.76 -29.89 7.23
C PHE A 18 15.66 -28.90 7.62
N GLY A 19 15.60 -28.47 8.88
CA GLY A 19 14.68 -27.45 9.35
C GLY A 19 14.83 -26.13 8.60
N HIS A 20 16.07 -25.65 8.43
CA HIS A 20 16.35 -24.42 7.68
C HIS A 20 15.99 -24.54 6.21
N VAL A 21 16.41 -25.60 5.53
CA VAL A 21 16.15 -25.83 4.10
C VAL A 21 14.64 -26.02 3.87
N GLY A 22 13.98 -26.83 4.70
CA GLY A 22 12.55 -27.09 4.62
C GLY A 22 11.72 -25.81 4.77
N LEU A 23 11.98 -25.01 5.81
CA LEU A 23 11.29 -23.74 6.02
C LEU A 23 11.65 -22.71 4.93
N SER A 24 12.89 -22.71 4.43
CA SER A 24 13.29 -21.83 3.31
C SER A 24 12.50 -22.16 2.05
N CYS A 25 12.31 -23.44 1.72
CA CYS A 25 11.48 -23.86 0.59
C CYS A 25 10.03 -23.38 0.73
N VAL A 26 9.45 -23.51 1.93
CA VAL A 26 8.11 -23.00 2.22
C VAL A 26 8.04 -21.49 2.05
N VAL A 27 9.01 -20.74 2.59
CA VAL A 27 9.07 -19.28 2.41
C VAL A 27 9.24 -18.88 0.95
N LEU A 28 10.04 -19.61 0.18
CA LEU A 28 10.22 -19.34 -1.25
C LEU A 28 8.89 -19.48 -2.02
N LEU A 29 8.09 -20.49 -1.69
CA LEU A 29 6.74 -20.64 -2.25
C LEU A 29 5.83 -19.47 -1.86
N LEU A 30 5.89 -19.03 -0.61
CA LEU A 30 5.13 -17.86 -0.11
C LEU A 30 5.54 -16.55 -0.80
N VAL A 31 6.84 -16.33 -0.97
CA VAL A 31 7.39 -15.18 -1.70
C VAL A 31 6.90 -15.21 -3.15
N THR A 32 6.98 -16.38 -3.80
CA THR A 32 6.52 -16.55 -5.19
C THR A 32 5.02 -16.27 -5.30
N PHE A 33 4.22 -16.77 -4.37
CA PHE A 33 2.79 -16.50 -4.29
C PHE A 33 2.50 -15.01 -4.10
N TYR A 34 3.24 -14.33 -3.21
CA TYR A 34 3.08 -12.90 -2.98
C TYR A 34 3.43 -12.09 -4.23
N MET A 35 4.56 -12.38 -4.88
CA MET A 35 4.99 -11.69 -6.10
C MET A 35 4.02 -11.92 -7.26
N LYS A 36 3.46 -13.13 -7.38
CA LYS A 36 2.36 -13.40 -8.32
C LYS A 36 1.12 -12.59 -7.97
N SER A 37 0.75 -12.48 -6.69
CA SER A 37 -0.40 -11.68 -6.26
C SER A 37 -0.22 -10.20 -6.61
N VAL A 38 0.97 -9.64 -6.40
CA VAL A 38 1.31 -8.26 -6.80
C VAL A 38 1.16 -8.06 -8.31
N LYS A 39 1.63 -9.00 -9.13
CA LYS A 39 1.63 -8.91 -10.60
C LYS A 39 0.24 -9.11 -11.20
N TYR A 40 -0.49 -10.13 -10.76
CA TYR A 40 -1.75 -10.55 -11.39
C TYR A 40 -2.99 -9.90 -10.75
N LEU A 41 -2.87 -9.35 -9.54
CA LEU A 41 -3.98 -8.69 -8.85
C LEU A 41 -3.62 -7.25 -8.43
N PRO A 42 -3.31 -6.35 -9.39
CA PRO A 42 -2.87 -4.99 -9.09
C PRO A 42 -3.94 -4.16 -8.38
N LYS A 43 -5.23 -4.49 -8.54
CA LYS A 43 -6.36 -3.86 -7.83
C LYS A 43 -6.27 -3.97 -6.30
N TYR A 44 -5.50 -4.93 -5.79
CA TYR A 44 -5.26 -5.09 -4.35
C TYR A 44 -3.94 -4.46 -3.88
N ASN A 45 -3.20 -3.75 -4.75
CA ASN A 45 -2.01 -3.00 -4.35
C ASN A 45 -2.45 -1.69 -3.70
N ILE A 46 -2.32 -1.62 -2.38
CA ILE A 46 -2.69 -0.47 -1.57
C ILE A 46 -1.43 0.34 -1.30
N VAL A 47 -1.49 1.64 -1.58
CA VAL A 47 -0.38 2.56 -1.29
C VAL A 47 -0.22 2.69 0.21
N ILE A 48 1.01 2.55 0.69
CA ILE A 48 1.37 2.66 2.09
C ILE A 48 2.18 3.96 2.27
N PRO A 49 1.71 4.92 3.08
CA PRO A 49 2.49 6.09 3.47
C PRO A 49 3.78 5.68 4.21
N GLU A 50 4.88 6.41 4.02
CA GLU A 50 6.17 6.11 4.64
C GLU A 50 6.09 6.03 6.18
N GLU A 51 5.29 6.91 6.80
CA GLU A 51 5.06 6.96 8.25
C GLU A 51 3.83 6.18 8.72
N SER A 52 3.35 5.22 7.92
CA SER A 52 2.17 4.44 8.31
C SER A 52 2.47 3.52 9.51
N ARG A 53 1.43 3.23 10.31
CA ARG A 53 1.51 2.18 11.35
C ARG A 53 1.92 0.82 10.77
N MET A 54 1.65 0.56 9.48
CA MET A 54 2.00 -0.71 8.83
C MET A 54 3.51 -0.88 8.65
N THR A 55 4.23 0.17 8.23
CA THR A 55 5.70 0.12 8.07
C THR A 55 6.38 -0.09 9.42
N THR A 56 5.90 0.58 10.47
CA THR A 56 6.39 0.38 11.85
C THR A 56 6.17 -1.04 12.34
N ILE A 57 5.00 -1.64 12.09
CA ILE A 57 4.71 -3.02 12.49
C ILE A 57 5.60 -4.03 11.76
N LEU A 58 5.79 -3.86 10.44
CA LEU A 58 6.66 -4.74 9.65
C LEU A 58 8.12 -4.71 10.16
N TRP A 59 8.62 -3.54 10.50
CA TRP A 59 9.95 -3.39 11.10
C TRP A 59 10.03 -4.02 12.50
N ALA A 60 9.06 -3.71 13.38
CA ALA A 60 9.03 -4.22 14.75
C ALA A 60 9.00 -5.75 14.80
N LYS A 61 8.23 -6.40 13.91
CA LYS A 61 8.23 -7.87 13.78
C LYS A 61 9.61 -8.43 13.50
N SER A 62 10.33 -7.82 12.55
CA SER A 62 11.68 -8.26 12.18
C SER A 62 12.64 -8.11 13.37
N LEU A 63 12.52 -7.01 14.12
CA LEU A 63 13.30 -6.79 15.34
C LEU A 63 13.05 -7.87 16.40
N PHE A 64 11.79 -8.21 16.69
CA PHE A 64 11.48 -9.24 17.69
C PHE A 64 11.95 -10.64 17.27
N LEU A 65 11.90 -10.97 15.98
CA LEU A 65 12.46 -12.23 15.48
C LEU A 65 14.00 -12.25 15.60
N LEU A 66 14.67 -11.12 15.35
CA LEU A 66 16.11 -11.01 15.55
C LEU A 66 16.49 -11.14 17.03
N LEU A 67 15.74 -10.51 17.94
CA LEU A 67 15.95 -10.64 19.38
C LEU A 67 15.76 -12.08 19.86
N SER A 68 14.72 -12.78 19.36
CA SER A 68 14.50 -14.20 19.61
C SER A 68 15.67 -15.04 19.08
N LEU A 69 16.15 -14.76 17.86
CA LEU A 69 17.29 -15.46 17.26
C LEU A 69 18.56 -15.32 18.09
N VAL A 70 18.93 -14.09 18.45
CA VAL A 70 20.10 -13.81 19.30
C VAL A 70 19.95 -14.51 20.64
N THR A 71 18.75 -14.47 21.22
CA THR A 71 18.46 -15.14 22.50
C THR A 71 18.56 -16.65 22.37
N ILE A 72 18.17 -17.28 21.27
CA ILE A 72 18.22 -18.75 21.12
C ILE A 72 19.64 -19.25 20.82
N TYR A 73 20.39 -18.54 19.98
CA TYR A 73 21.69 -19.01 19.49
C TYR A 73 22.86 -18.63 20.40
N PHE A 74 22.64 -17.82 21.45
CA PHE A 74 23.69 -17.49 22.40
C PHE A 74 24.09 -18.72 23.24
N PRO A 75 25.38 -19.09 23.32
CA PRO A 75 25.82 -20.31 24.00
C PRO A 75 25.62 -20.22 25.51
N PHE A 76 25.10 -21.29 26.12
CA PHE A 76 24.98 -21.43 27.57
C PHE A 76 25.96 -22.46 28.15
N ARG A 77 26.54 -22.15 29.31
CA ARG A 77 27.35 -23.08 30.11
C ARG A 77 26.49 -23.73 31.19
N LYS A 78 26.32 -25.05 31.15
CA LYS A 78 25.64 -25.78 32.23
C LYS A 78 26.43 -25.67 33.53
N VAL A 79 25.73 -25.39 34.63
CA VAL A 79 26.27 -25.49 35.99
C VAL A 79 25.88 -26.86 36.53
N CYS A 80 26.84 -27.78 36.56
CA CYS A 80 26.65 -29.11 37.15
C CYS A 80 27.16 -29.13 38.60
N MET A 81 26.44 -29.81 39.49
CA MET A 81 26.87 -29.95 40.89
C MET A 81 27.91 -31.07 41.03
N LYS A 82 28.84 -30.94 41.98
CA LYS A 82 29.83 -31.99 42.28
C LYS A 82 29.14 -33.20 42.93
N HIS A 83 29.40 -34.40 42.42
CA HIS A 83 28.85 -35.66 42.94
C HIS A 83 29.95 -36.54 43.57
N PRO A 84 29.68 -37.28 44.66
CA PRO A 84 30.65 -38.16 45.33
C PRO A 84 31.21 -39.31 44.46
N LYS A 85 30.56 -39.70 43.35
CA LYS A 85 31.08 -40.72 42.41
C LYS A 85 31.98 -40.17 41.29
N GLY A 86 32.39 -38.91 41.35
CA GLY A 86 33.31 -38.28 40.38
C GLY A 86 32.70 -37.13 39.58
N VAL A 87 33.57 -36.38 38.88
CA VAL A 87 33.19 -35.27 38.00
C VAL A 87 32.78 -35.84 36.64
N PHE A 88 31.49 -35.84 36.33
CA PHE A 88 31.03 -36.10 34.97
C PHE A 88 31.32 -34.85 34.12
N THR A 89 32.45 -34.88 33.42
CA THR A 89 32.98 -33.78 32.59
C THR A 89 32.37 -33.68 31.21
N THR A 90 31.28 -34.39 30.88
CA THR A 90 30.62 -34.17 29.59
C THR A 90 29.62 -33.01 29.72
N PRO A 91 29.95 -31.79 29.23
CA PRO A 91 28.97 -30.71 29.13
C PRO A 91 27.91 -31.17 28.13
N ARG A 92 26.83 -31.79 28.62
CA ARG A 92 25.65 -32.03 27.79
C ARG A 92 25.10 -30.66 27.45
N HIS A 93 25.35 -30.09 26.27
CA HIS A 93 24.77 -28.79 25.93
C HIS A 93 23.24 -28.91 25.85
N PHE A 94 22.51 -27.92 26.37
CA PHE A 94 21.03 -27.90 26.44
C PHE A 94 20.36 -28.18 25.09
N LEU A 95 20.97 -27.70 23.99
CA LEU A 95 20.49 -27.98 22.64
C LEU A 95 20.47 -29.48 22.32
N TYR A 96 21.45 -30.27 22.79
CA TYR A 96 21.51 -31.71 22.53
C TYR A 96 20.24 -32.44 23.00
N GLN A 97 19.79 -32.14 24.24
CA GLN A 97 18.58 -32.77 24.81
C GLN A 97 17.30 -32.29 24.14
N ILE A 98 17.29 -31.06 23.61
CA ILE A 98 16.13 -30.53 22.88
C ILE A 98 16.02 -31.20 21.51
N PHE A 99 17.13 -31.40 20.77
CA PHE A 99 17.08 -32.02 19.44
C PHE A 99 16.74 -33.52 19.47
N ASP A 100 17.01 -34.24 20.56
CA ASP A 100 16.58 -35.63 20.73
C ASP A 100 15.05 -35.76 20.85
N ALA A 101 14.31 -34.64 21.01
CA ALA A 101 12.84 -34.62 21.06
C ALA A 101 12.15 -34.65 19.67
N GLY A 102 12.90 -34.76 18.57
CA GLY A 102 12.38 -34.96 17.21
C GLY A 102 12.44 -33.73 16.30
N ILE A 103 11.55 -33.66 15.30
CA ILE A 103 11.59 -32.65 14.22
C ILE A 103 11.19 -31.23 14.67
N GLY A 104 10.32 -31.12 15.68
CA GLY A 104 9.79 -29.87 16.22
C GLY A 104 10.87 -28.87 16.66
N PRO A 105 11.86 -29.29 17.47
CA PRO A 105 13.08 -28.54 17.75
C PRO A 105 13.73 -27.89 16.52
N SER A 106 13.99 -28.67 15.46
CA SER A 106 14.66 -28.13 14.27
C SER A 106 13.87 -26.99 13.63
N LEU A 107 12.54 -27.11 13.62
CA LEU A 107 11.63 -26.07 13.10
C LEU A 107 11.60 -24.86 14.03
N TYR A 108 11.61 -25.05 15.34
CA TYR A 108 11.69 -23.97 16.32
C TYR A 108 12.97 -23.13 16.17
N PHE A 109 14.14 -23.76 16.09
CA PHE A 109 15.42 -23.06 15.93
C PHE A 109 15.54 -22.37 14.56
N SER A 110 14.88 -22.93 13.55
CA SER A 110 14.87 -22.39 12.19
C SER A 110 13.89 -21.24 12.01
N PHE A 111 12.79 -21.23 12.77
CA PHE A 111 11.69 -20.29 12.61
C PHE A 111 12.12 -18.82 12.74
N PRO A 112 12.79 -18.37 13.82
CA PRO A 112 13.20 -16.97 13.97
C PRO A 112 14.11 -16.51 12.84
N LEU A 113 15.05 -17.34 12.40
CA LEU A 113 15.98 -17.00 11.32
C LEU A 113 15.25 -16.81 9.99
N ILE A 114 14.48 -17.82 9.58
CA ILE A 114 13.85 -17.84 8.26
C ILE A 114 12.76 -16.77 8.16
N PHE A 115 11.94 -16.63 9.19
CA PHE A 115 10.90 -15.59 9.20
C PHE A 115 11.47 -14.18 9.39
N PHE A 116 12.62 -14.02 10.06
CA PHE A 116 13.33 -12.74 10.11
C PHE A 116 13.73 -12.29 8.71
N ILE A 117 14.42 -13.14 7.97
CA ILE A 117 14.84 -12.84 6.59
C ILE A 117 13.61 -12.49 5.74
N PHE A 118 12.52 -13.23 5.90
CA PHE A 118 11.30 -13.00 5.15
C PHE A 118 10.60 -11.68 5.49
N ASP A 119 10.33 -11.40 6.77
CA ASP A 119 9.66 -10.17 7.19
C ASP A 119 10.53 -8.93 6.96
N PHE A 120 11.85 -9.04 7.14
CA PHE A 120 12.77 -7.95 6.86
C PHE A 120 12.84 -7.64 5.36
N SER A 121 12.86 -8.67 4.51
CA SER A 121 12.79 -8.51 3.06
C SER A 121 11.46 -7.87 2.62
N LEU A 122 10.34 -8.28 3.23
CA LEU A 122 9.03 -7.68 2.96
C LEU A 122 8.98 -6.22 3.41
N PHE A 123 9.58 -5.89 4.56
CA PHE A 123 9.72 -4.51 5.04
C PHE A 123 10.50 -3.64 4.05
N ILE A 124 11.67 -4.10 3.59
CA ILE A 124 12.47 -3.39 2.57
C ILE A 124 11.67 -3.20 1.29
N TYR A 125 10.99 -4.26 0.82
CA TYR A 125 10.18 -4.21 -0.39
C TYR A 125 9.05 -3.17 -0.28
N VAL A 126 8.30 -3.17 0.82
CA VAL A 126 7.20 -2.21 1.04
C VAL A 126 7.74 -0.79 1.18
N LYS A 127 8.88 -0.60 1.84
CA LYS A 127 9.53 0.70 1.98
C LYS A 127 9.97 1.27 0.63
N ASP A 128 10.55 0.44 -0.23
CA ASP A 128 11.02 0.83 -1.57
C ASP A 128 9.84 1.08 -2.54
N ARG A 129 8.89 0.15 -2.59
CA ARG A 129 7.77 0.19 -3.55
C ARG A 129 6.61 1.07 -3.11
N LYS A 130 6.52 1.43 -1.83
CA LYS A 130 5.45 2.27 -1.24
C LYS A 130 4.03 1.71 -1.41
N TYR A 131 3.90 0.41 -1.66
CA TYR A 131 2.62 -0.28 -1.71
C TYR A 131 2.73 -1.69 -1.13
N ILE A 132 1.59 -2.24 -0.73
CA ILE A 132 1.45 -3.64 -0.32
C ILE A 132 0.29 -4.27 -1.08
N ASN A 133 0.45 -5.51 -1.57
CA ASN A 133 -0.70 -6.26 -2.05
C ASN A 133 -1.51 -6.79 -0.85
N LYS A 134 -2.73 -6.28 -0.65
CA LYS A 134 -3.61 -6.66 0.47
C LYS A 134 -3.87 -8.15 0.51
N PHE A 135 -4.24 -8.74 -0.63
CA PHE A 135 -4.61 -10.16 -0.70
C PHE A 135 -3.40 -11.06 -0.37
N GLY A 136 -2.27 -10.80 -1.04
CA GLY A 136 -1.02 -11.50 -0.78
C GLY A 136 -0.58 -11.34 0.68
N ALA A 137 -0.57 -10.12 1.20
CA ALA A 137 -0.15 -9.86 2.58
C ALA A 137 -1.07 -10.49 3.62
N LEU A 138 -2.39 -10.52 3.38
CA LEU A 138 -3.36 -11.17 4.25
C LEU A 138 -3.17 -12.69 4.28
N PHE A 139 -2.99 -13.32 3.11
CA PHE A 139 -2.69 -14.75 3.01
C PHE A 139 -1.40 -15.09 3.75
N LEU A 140 -0.34 -14.31 3.56
CA LEU A 140 0.92 -14.47 4.28
C LEU A 140 0.73 -14.34 5.79
N ALA A 141 -0.07 -13.38 6.25
CA ALA A 141 -0.32 -13.18 7.67
C ALA A 141 -1.11 -14.34 8.27
N ILE A 142 -2.15 -14.84 7.59
CA ILE A 142 -2.92 -16.02 8.02
C ILE A 142 -2.03 -17.27 8.08
N PHE A 143 -1.21 -17.50 7.06
CA PHE A 143 -0.26 -18.61 7.08
C PHE A 143 0.68 -18.55 8.29
N LYS A 144 1.20 -17.35 8.61
CA LYS A 144 2.05 -17.13 9.79
C LYS A 144 1.29 -17.33 11.10
N LEU A 145 0.03 -16.92 11.17
CA LEU A 145 -0.82 -17.12 12.35
C LEU A 145 -1.08 -18.61 12.63
N ILE A 146 -1.15 -19.46 11.61
CA ILE A 146 -1.33 -20.91 11.77
C ILE A 146 0.00 -21.60 12.09
N THR A 147 1.09 -21.21 11.44
CA THR A 147 2.39 -21.87 11.60
C THR A 147 3.07 -21.58 12.93
N VAL A 148 2.88 -20.39 13.52
CA VAL A 148 3.46 -20.08 14.83
C VAL A 148 2.95 -21.04 15.93
N PRO A 149 1.64 -21.25 16.13
CA PRO A 149 1.15 -22.22 17.10
C PRO A 149 1.68 -23.65 16.86
N ILE A 150 1.64 -24.11 15.61
CA ILE A 150 2.00 -25.50 15.27
C ILE A 150 3.50 -25.76 15.49
N PHE A 151 4.37 -24.84 15.11
CA PHE A 151 5.82 -25.08 15.18
C PHE A 151 6.47 -24.55 16.45
N VAL A 152 5.95 -23.45 17.00
CA VAL A 152 6.57 -22.79 18.16
C VAL A 152 5.92 -23.24 19.46
N TYR A 153 4.59 -23.20 19.58
CA TYR A 153 3.93 -23.49 20.85
C TYR A 153 3.93 -24.98 21.19
N GLU A 154 3.81 -25.87 20.21
CA GLU A 154 4.02 -27.31 20.43
C GLU A 154 5.43 -27.61 20.94
N CYS A 155 6.46 -26.99 20.34
CA CYS A 155 7.84 -27.15 20.79
C CYS A 155 8.06 -26.57 22.19
N PHE A 156 7.41 -25.44 22.50
CA PHE A 156 7.43 -24.84 23.83
C PHE A 156 6.89 -25.81 24.89
N LEU A 157 5.68 -26.32 24.68
CA LEU A 157 5.00 -27.22 25.61
C LEU A 157 5.79 -28.50 25.82
N SER A 158 6.33 -29.09 24.73
CA SER A 158 7.20 -30.27 24.81
C SER A 158 8.46 -30.00 25.66
N THR A 159 9.08 -28.82 25.49
CA THR A 159 10.27 -28.42 26.26
C THR A 159 9.94 -28.17 27.73
N VAL A 160 8.78 -27.58 28.04
CA VAL A 160 8.31 -27.39 29.43
C VAL A 160 8.03 -28.74 30.10
N CYS A 161 7.41 -29.69 29.39
CA CYS A 161 7.21 -31.04 29.88
C CYS A 161 8.53 -31.76 30.18
N LEU A 162 9.53 -31.62 29.30
CA LEU A 162 10.88 -32.13 29.53
C LEU A 162 11.55 -31.47 30.74
N TRP A 163 11.45 -30.15 30.86
CA TRP A 163 11.98 -29.41 32.01
C TRP A 163 11.35 -29.86 33.32
N HIS A 164 10.03 -30.12 33.34
CA HIS A 164 9.36 -30.62 34.54
C HIS A 164 9.83 -32.02 34.95
N LYS A 165 10.07 -32.91 33.97
CA LYS A 165 10.67 -34.23 34.20
C LYS A 165 12.12 -34.14 34.70
N ASP A 166 12.87 -33.13 34.27
CA ASP A 166 14.27 -32.87 34.69
C ASP A 166 14.38 -32.31 36.13
N HIS A 167 13.26 -32.10 36.84
CA HIS A 167 13.23 -31.80 38.29
C HIS A 167 13.28 -33.05 39.17
N GLU A 168 13.21 -34.24 38.60
CA GLU A 168 13.66 -35.45 39.29
C GLU A 168 15.13 -35.26 39.72
N PRO A 169 15.57 -35.75 40.89
CA PRO A 169 16.89 -35.43 41.45
C PRO A 169 18.04 -35.87 40.52
N GLY A 170 18.48 -34.95 39.66
CA GLY A 170 19.55 -35.12 38.68
C GLY A 170 20.69 -34.10 38.86
N TYR A 171 21.89 -34.49 38.42
CA TYR A 171 23.18 -33.85 38.79
C TYR A 171 23.55 -32.57 38.02
N CYS A 172 22.82 -32.21 36.96
CA CYS A 172 23.02 -30.96 36.19
C CYS A 172 21.68 -30.24 36.02
N ARG A 173 21.55 -29.02 36.57
CA ARG A 173 20.30 -28.25 36.48
C ARG A 173 20.24 -27.38 35.23
N LEU A 174 19.10 -27.41 34.56
CA LEU A 174 18.81 -26.67 33.32
C LEU A 174 18.36 -25.21 33.56
N ASN A 175 18.34 -24.74 34.81
CA ASN A 175 17.63 -23.53 35.22
C ASN A 175 18.03 -22.25 34.48
N GLY A 176 19.28 -22.11 34.02
CA GLY A 176 19.65 -20.93 33.22
C GLY A 176 19.16 -20.99 31.78
N ALA A 177 19.13 -22.19 31.19
CA ALA A 177 18.76 -22.37 29.79
C ALA A 177 17.25 -22.28 29.57
N ILE A 178 16.44 -22.68 30.56
CA ILE A 178 14.98 -22.49 30.51
C ILE A 178 14.62 -21.00 30.49
N TRP A 179 15.30 -20.14 31.26
CA TRP A 179 15.02 -18.69 31.24
C TRP A 179 15.28 -18.05 29.87
N GLN A 180 16.35 -18.45 29.20
CA GLN A 180 16.66 -18.01 27.84
C GLN A 180 15.59 -18.49 26.85
N PHE A 181 15.13 -19.74 26.99
CA PHE A 181 14.05 -20.29 26.19
C PHE A 181 12.71 -19.56 26.43
N MET A 182 12.39 -19.24 27.69
CA MET A 182 11.22 -18.43 28.07
C MET A 182 11.30 -17.02 27.50
N LEU A 183 12.47 -16.38 27.58
CA LEU A 183 12.70 -15.04 27.04
C LEU A 183 12.56 -15.01 25.51
N SER A 184 13.10 -16.01 24.81
CA SER A 184 12.89 -16.16 23.37
C SER A 184 11.41 -16.31 23.03
N HIS A 185 10.68 -17.16 23.77
CA HIS A 185 9.23 -17.34 23.58
C HIS A 185 8.45 -16.06 23.80
N PHE A 186 8.85 -15.25 24.79
CA PHE A 186 8.25 -13.93 25.00
C PHE A 186 8.39 -13.05 23.75
N PHE A 187 9.56 -12.99 23.13
CA PHE A 187 9.73 -12.24 21.88
C PHE A 187 8.89 -12.81 20.73
N ILE A 188 8.78 -14.14 20.61
CA ILE A 188 7.92 -14.76 19.59
C ILE A 188 6.43 -14.48 19.85
N LEU A 189 6.01 -14.43 21.12
CA LEU A 189 4.64 -14.07 21.50
C LEU A 189 4.33 -12.63 21.12
N VAL A 190 5.24 -11.69 21.39
CA VAL A 190 5.07 -10.29 20.95
C VAL A 190 5.00 -10.20 19.43
N TYR A 191 5.85 -10.93 18.71
CA TYR A 191 5.77 -11.07 17.25
C TYR A 191 4.41 -11.60 16.79
N HIS A 192 3.85 -12.60 17.49
CA HIS A 192 2.54 -13.16 17.18
C HIS A 192 1.41 -12.14 17.39
N MET A 193 1.47 -11.34 18.47
CA MET A 193 0.53 -10.24 18.69
C MET A 193 0.61 -9.18 17.58
N LEU A 194 1.83 -8.84 17.14
CA LEU A 194 2.03 -7.93 16.00
C LEU A 194 1.47 -8.50 14.69
N LEU A 195 1.55 -9.82 14.47
CA LEU A 195 0.90 -10.48 13.32
C LEU A 195 -0.62 -10.33 13.38
N VAL A 196 -1.24 -10.51 14.54
CA VAL A 196 -2.70 -10.33 14.71
C VAL A 196 -3.09 -8.88 14.40
N ILE A 197 -2.35 -7.90 14.95
CA ILE A 197 -2.58 -6.47 14.68
C ILE A 197 -2.40 -6.16 13.19
N GLN A 198 -1.34 -6.67 12.55
CA GLN A 198 -1.11 -6.50 11.11
C GLN A 198 -2.30 -7.06 10.30
N THR A 199 -2.76 -8.27 10.64
CA THR A 199 -3.87 -8.95 9.96
C THR A 199 -5.15 -8.13 10.07
N TYR A 200 -5.42 -7.59 11.25
CA TYR A 200 -6.56 -6.69 11.50
C TYR A 200 -6.47 -5.38 10.71
N LEU A 201 -5.30 -4.75 10.66
CA LEU A 201 -5.10 -3.53 9.87
C LEU A 201 -5.28 -3.80 8.37
N LEU A 202 -4.72 -4.91 7.87
CA LEU A 202 -4.89 -5.34 6.47
C LEU A 202 -6.34 -5.66 6.13
N SER A 203 -7.10 -6.28 7.04
CA SER A 203 -8.51 -6.58 6.78
C SER A 203 -9.35 -5.30 6.65
N LYS A 204 -9.07 -4.29 7.47
CA LYS A 204 -9.73 -2.97 7.45
C LYS A 204 -9.35 -2.09 6.27
N LEU A 205 -8.14 -2.24 5.72
CA LEU A 205 -7.70 -1.45 4.57
C LEU A 205 -8.60 -1.75 3.36
N LYS A 206 -9.38 -0.78 2.89
CA LYS A 206 -10.17 -0.97 1.67
C LYS A 206 -9.22 -1.01 0.48
N PRO A 207 -9.25 -2.06 -0.37
CA PRO A 207 -8.55 -1.99 -1.65
C PRO A 207 -9.15 -0.84 -2.47
N ASN A 208 -8.32 -0.23 -3.32
CA ASN A 208 -8.80 0.63 -4.42
C ASN A 208 -9.52 -0.27 -5.44
N ILE A 209 -10.66 -0.80 -5.03
CA ILE A 209 -11.73 -1.15 -5.94
C ILE A 209 -12.35 0.22 -6.19
N ASP A 210 -11.91 0.93 -7.21
CA ASP A 210 -12.85 1.82 -7.89
C ASP A 210 -13.91 0.86 -8.43
N PRO A 211 -15.12 0.84 -7.86
CA PRO A 211 -16.23 0.36 -8.65
C PRO A 211 -16.34 1.38 -9.79
N ILE A 212 -16.74 0.93 -10.97
CA ILE A 212 -17.42 1.82 -11.90
C ILE A 212 -18.35 2.72 -11.05
N PRO A 213 -18.21 4.07 -11.08
CA PRO A 213 -18.90 4.91 -10.12
C PRO A 213 -20.39 4.84 -10.40
N ARG A 214 -21.10 3.98 -9.63
CA ARG A 214 -22.50 4.22 -9.33
C ARG A 214 -22.51 5.24 -8.20
N ILE A 215 -22.81 6.46 -8.60
CA ILE A 215 -23.31 7.54 -7.78
C ILE A 215 -24.38 6.96 -6.83
N SER A 216 -24.13 6.98 -5.53
CA SER A 216 -25.12 7.39 -4.54
C SER A 216 -24.51 7.46 -3.15
N GLU A 217 -25.01 8.42 -2.37
CA GLU A 217 -24.88 8.64 -0.92
C GLU A 217 -23.73 9.58 -0.47
N GLU A 218 -23.98 10.87 -0.75
CA GLU A 218 -23.96 12.01 0.19
C GLU A 218 -23.71 11.68 1.67
N THR A 219 -22.84 12.39 2.39
CA THR A 219 -23.23 13.56 3.21
C THR A 219 -22.01 14.44 3.63
N PRO A 220 -22.20 15.67 4.18
CA PRO A 220 -22.07 16.92 3.45
C PRO A 220 -20.86 17.75 3.90
N SER A 221 -20.26 18.54 3.00
CA SER A 221 -19.55 19.75 3.42
C SER A 221 -19.63 20.83 2.34
N GLN A 222 -20.32 21.90 2.73
CA GLN A 222 -20.33 23.25 2.17
C GLN A 222 -20.73 23.38 0.69
N VAL A 223 -22.05 23.31 0.48
CA VAL A 223 -22.71 24.01 -0.61
C VAL A 223 -22.52 25.51 -0.39
N ALA A 224 -21.66 26.15 -1.18
CA ALA A 224 -21.76 27.58 -1.42
C ALA A 224 -22.95 27.82 -2.36
N PRO A 225 -23.88 28.74 -2.05
CA PRO A 225 -25.09 28.93 -2.82
C PRO A 225 -24.76 29.55 -4.19
N THR A 226 -25.17 28.86 -5.25
CA THR A 226 -25.25 29.41 -6.60
C THR A 226 -26.26 30.55 -6.61
N ILE A 227 -25.78 31.79 -6.62
CA ILE A 227 -26.63 32.95 -6.93
C ILE A 227 -26.90 32.91 -8.43
N LEU A 228 -28.15 32.66 -8.77
CA LEU A 228 -28.72 32.84 -10.10
C LEU A 228 -28.67 34.35 -10.42
N SER A 229 -27.75 34.78 -11.30
CA SER A 229 -27.87 36.09 -11.93
C SER A 229 -27.72 35.97 -13.44
N THR A 230 -28.87 36.03 -14.10
CA THR A 230 -29.02 36.48 -15.49
C THR A 230 -28.36 37.85 -15.65
N GLN A 231 -27.22 37.92 -16.33
CA GLN A 231 -26.82 39.08 -17.14
C GLN A 231 -25.58 38.73 -17.97
N SER A 232 -25.66 39.00 -19.26
CA SER A 232 -24.53 39.00 -20.18
C SER A 232 -23.49 40.01 -19.71
N GLY A 233 -22.32 39.54 -19.34
CA GLY A 233 -21.22 40.37 -18.88
C GLY A 233 -20.20 39.49 -18.19
N GLU A 234 -18.93 39.68 -18.51
CA GLU A 234 -17.79 38.94 -17.94
C GLU A 234 -17.96 38.74 -16.43
N THR A 235 -18.36 37.54 -16.01
CA THR A 235 -18.56 37.23 -14.60
C THR A 235 -17.21 36.92 -13.97
N ARG A 236 -16.63 37.98 -13.39
CA ARG A 236 -15.53 37.92 -12.42
C ARG A 236 -16.14 37.58 -11.07
N ILE A 237 -15.80 36.41 -10.52
CA ILE A 237 -16.18 36.02 -9.16
C ILE A 237 -14.89 35.68 -8.44
N GLU A 238 -14.45 36.62 -7.61
CA GLU A 238 -13.28 36.50 -6.74
C GLU A 238 -13.52 35.37 -5.72
N SER A 239 -12.87 34.22 -5.92
CA SER A 239 -12.73 33.23 -4.84
C SER A 239 -11.59 33.66 -3.90
N GLU A 240 -11.79 33.48 -2.59
CA GLU A 240 -10.92 33.92 -1.49
C GLU A 240 -9.48 33.33 -1.50
N PHE A 241 -9.08 32.62 -2.54
CA PHE A 241 -7.72 32.14 -2.75
C PHE A 241 -7.23 32.53 -4.14
N ASN A 242 -6.75 33.77 -4.27
CA ASN A 242 -5.80 34.27 -5.29
C ASN A 242 -5.85 33.47 -6.61
N GLU A 243 -6.82 33.80 -7.47
CA GLU A 243 -7.19 33.01 -8.66
C GLU A 243 -5.99 32.73 -9.57
N MET A 244 -5.51 31.49 -9.50
CA MET A 244 -4.37 31.04 -10.30
C MET A 244 -4.74 30.86 -11.79
N THR A 245 -6.03 30.63 -12.07
CA THR A 245 -6.52 30.21 -13.38
C THR A 245 -7.89 30.84 -13.69
N TYR A 246 -8.05 31.42 -14.88
CA TYR A 246 -9.30 32.00 -15.37
C TYR A 246 -9.92 31.12 -16.46
N ILE A 247 -11.24 30.86 -16.41
CA ILE A 247 -11.96 29.94 -17.31
C ILE A 247 -13.17 30.67 -17.92
N HIS A 248 -13.33 30.64 -19.25
CA HIS A 248 -14.45 31.26 -19.98
C HIS A 248 -14.71 30.55 -21.32
N PRO A 249 -15.94 30.60 -21.88
CA PRO A 249 -17.12 31.30 -21.38
C PRO A 249 -17.84 30.56 -20.24
N ARG A 250 -18.55 31.32 -19.41
CA ARG A 250 -19.44 30.83 -18.35
C ARG A 250 -20.77 31.63 -18.44
N PRO A 251 -21.94 31.00 -18.61
CA PRO A 251 -22.19 29.57 -18.78
C PRO A 251 -21.57 29.02 -20.09
N PHE A 252 -21.20 27.74 -20.09
CA PHE A 252 -20.58 27.10 -21.24
C PHE A 252 -21.63 26.31 -22.02
N HIS A 253 -21.88 26.74 -23.26
CA HIS A 253 -22.84 26.11 -24.16
C HIS A 253 -22.12 25.34 -25.27
N VAL A 254 -22.59 24.12 -25.58
CA VAL A 254 -22.11 23.30 -26.67
C VAL A 254 -23.28 23.03 -27.62
N PRO A 255 -23.20 23.44 -28.90
CA PRO A 255 -24.26 23.18 -29.87
C PRO A 255 -24.41 21.69 -30.15
N ARG A 256 -25.63 21.26 -30.48
CA ARG A 256 -25.90 19.84 -30.76
C ARG A 256 -25.10 19.35 -31.97
N LEU A 257 -24.29 18.29 -31.80
CA LEU A 257 -23.32 17.79 -32.78
C LEU A 257 -22.32 18.84 -33.29
N GLY A 258 -22.06 19.87 -32.50
CA GLY A 258 -21.14 20.92 -32.85
C GLY A 258 -19.95 20.99 -31.91
N LEU A 259 -19.15 22.03 -32.14
CA LEU A 259 -17.93 22.35 -31.44
C LEU A 259 -18.14 23.65 -30.66
N SER A 260 -17.65 23.70 -29.43
CA SER A 260 -17.52 24.93 -28.65
C SER A 260 -16.12 25.04 -28.09
N ILE A 261 -15.66 26.26 -27.84
CA ILE A 261 -14.30 26.53 -27.38
C ILE A 261 -14.33 27.04 -25.94
N LEU A 262 -13.65 26.31 -25.06
CA LEU A 262 -13.42 26.69 -23.68
C LEU A 262 -12.00 27.22 -23.51
N ASN A 263 -11.86 28.46 -23.09
CA ASN A 263 -10.58 29.09 -22.87
C ASN A 263 -10.18 29.05 -21.38
N VAL A 264 -8.90 28.78 -21.16
CA VAL A 264 -8.30 28.73 -19.83
C VAL A 264 -7.00 29.52 -19.81
N LYS A 265 -6.91 30.51 -18.93
CA LYS A 265 -5.77 31.43 -18.79
C LYS A 265 -5.07 31.23 -17.46
N ASN A 266 -3.74 31.11 -17.50
CA ASN A 266 -2.89 31.18 -16.32
C ASN A 266 -2.71 32.64 -15.93
N ASN A 267 -3.20 33.00 -14.74
CA ASN A 267 -3.09 34.37 -14.22
C ASN A 267 -1.82 34.59 -13.38
N ARG A 268 -1.00 33.55 -13.19
CA ARG A 268 0.30 33.69 -12.53
C ARG A 268 1.33 34.30 -13.48
N ASN A 269 2.22 35.10 -12.91
CA ASN A 269 3.29 35.75 -13.66
C ASN A 269 4.58 34.93 -13.74
N ASN A 270 4.78 33.98 -12.80
CA ASN A 270 6.08 33.32 -12.63
C ASN A 270 6.04 31.79 -12.77
N ASP A 271 4.87 31.17 -12.64
CA ASP A 271 4.76 29.70 -12.52
C ASP A 271 3.98 29.11 -13.68
N TRP A 272 4.45 27.99 -14.20
CA TRP A 272 3.72 27.18 -15.16
C TRP A 272 2.53 26.51 -14.48
N LEU A 273 1.46 26.27 -15.22
CA LEU A 273 0.34 25.45 -14.74
C LEU A 273 0.25 24.18 -15.55
N ALA A 274 0.16 23.04 -14.87
CA ALA A 274 -0.33 21.81 -15.49
C ALA A 274 -1.84 21.74 -15.30
N LEU A 275 -2.59 21.57 -16.39
CA LEU A 275 -4.03 21.43 -16.35
C LEU A 275 -4.50 20.16 -17.06
N ARG A 276 -5.52 19.50 -16.50
CA ARG A 276 -6.29 18.44 -17.15
C ARG A 276 -7.79 18.71 -17.10
N ALA A 277 -8.48 18.39 -18.18
CA ALA A 277 -9.92 18.46 -18.29
C ALA A 277 -10.51 17.05 -18.46
N LEU A 278 -11.50 16.72 -17.65
CA LEU A 278 -12.15 15.41 -17.59
C LEU A 278 -13.67 15.59 -17.77
N LEU A 279 -14.29 14.66 -18.50
CA LEU A 279 -15.74 14.66 -18.71
C LEU A 279 -16.42 13.80 -17.65
N SER A 280 -17.54 14.28 -17.08
CA SER A 280 -18.40 13.48 -16.22
C SER A 280 -19.13 12.37 -16.98
N THR A 281 -19.46 12.64 -18.26
CA THR A 281 -20.22 11.73 -19.12
C THR A 281 -19.34 11.23 -20.27
N THR A 282 -18.87 10.00 -20.19
CA THR A 282 -18.02 9.38 -21.22
C THR A 282 -18.81 9.09 -22.49
N GLY A 283 -18.24 9.38 -23.66
CA GLY A 283 -18.83 9.04 -24.97
C GLY A 283 -19.79 10.09 -25.54
N PHE A 284 -20.16 11.11 -24.75
CA PHE A 284 -21.04 12.20 -25.21
C PHE A 284 -20.29 13.39 -25.78
N TYR A 285 -19.16 13.75 -25.17
CA TYR A 285 -18.30 14.81 -25.63
C TYR A 285 -16.88 14.31 -25.86
N LYS A 286 -16.12 15.07 -26.64
CA LYS A 286 -14.68 14.92 -26.83
C LYS A 286 -13.99 16.23 -26.51
N LEU A 287 -12.89 16.15 -25.77
CA LEU A 287 -12.06 17.29 -25.37
C LEU A 287 -10.72 17.23 -26.09
N TYR A 288 -10.29 18.35 -26.66
CA TYR A 288 -8.96 18.46 -27.25
C TYR A 288 -8.36 19.88 -27.09
N PRO A 289 -7.17 20.02 -26.48
CA PRO A 289 -6.42 19.02 -25.71
C PRO A 289 -7.07 18.77 -24.33
N SER A 290 -6.94 17.54 -23.81
CA SER A 290 -7.44 17.18 -22.47
C SER A 290 -6.40 17.31 -21.35
N LYS A 291 -5.11 17.41 -21.70
CA LYS A 291 -3.99 17.63 -20.77
C LYS A 291 -2.97 18.54 -21.43
N PHE A 292 -2.57 19.60 -20.76
CA PHE A 292 -1.64 20.59 -21.34
C PHE A 292 -0.97 21.44 -20.25
N LEU A 293 0.04 22.19 -20.65
CA LEU A 293 0.69 23.20 -19.80
C LEU A 293 0.31 24.58 -20.25
N ILE A 294 0.05 25.47 -19.31
CA ILE A 294 -0.22 26.88 -19.57
C ILE A 294 0.97 27.69 -19.04
N PRO A 295 1.75 28.36 -19.92
CA PRO A 295 2.80 29.27 -19.49
C PRO A 295 2.23 30.42 -18.64
N PRO A 296 3.06 31.06 -17.80
CA PRO A 296 2.65 32.25 -17.04
C PRO A 296 2.03 33.33 -17.94
N GLY A 297 0.87 33.86 -17.54
CA GLY A 297 0.15 34.92 -18.26
C GLY A 297 -0.47 34.53 -19.61
N LYS A 298 -0.42 33.25 -20.00
CA LYS A 298 -0.94 32.77 -21.29
C LYS A 298 -2.30 32.09 -21.17
N GLU A 299 -2.99 32.04 -22.30
CA GLU A 299 -4.31 31.43 -22.47
C GLU A 299 -4.23 30.27 -23.46
N ILE A 300 -4.95 29.19 -23.18
CA ILE A 300 -5.07 28.01 -24.04
C ILE A 300 -6.54 27.68 -24.22
N SER A 301 -6.88 27.31 -25.44
CA SER A 301 -8.22 26.88 -25.84
C SER A 301 -8.35 25.36 -25.79
N ILE A 302 -9.50 24.89 -25.30
CA ILE A 302 -9.95 23.51 -25.28
C ILE A 302 -11.17 23.42 -26.20
N GLU A 303 -11.07 22.62 -27.23
CA GLU A 303 -12.19 22.25 -28.08
C GLU A 303 -13.07 21.21 -27.39
N VAL A 304 -14.36 21.49 -27.32
CA VAL A 304 -15.39 20.60 -26.77
C VAL A 304 -16.38 20.28 -27.87
N GLU A 305 -16.34 19.04 -28.35
CA GLU A 305 -17.20 18.54 -29.44
C GLU A 305 -18.25 17.59 -28.86
N GLN A 306 -19.52 17.71 -29.27
CA GLN A 306 -20.54 16.73 -28.95
C GLN A 306 -20.59 15.61 -30.01
N CYS A 307 -20.36 14.36 -29.58
CA CYS A 307 -20.12 13.24 -30.50
C CYS A 307 -21.36 12.41 -30.86
N THR A 308 -22.49 12.61 -30.17
CA THR A 308 -23.66 11.73 -30.31
C THR A 308 -24.98 12.48 -30.35
N ARG A 309 -25.94 11.92 -31.10
CA ARG A 309 -27.35 12.37 -31.15
C ARG A 309 -28.21 11.76 -30.05
N ALA A 310 -27.71 10.72 -29.38
CA ALA A 310 -28.45 10.00 -28.34
C ALA A 310 -28.83 10.95 -27.20
N GLU A 311 -29.97 10.70 -26.58
CA GLU A 311 -30.31 11.40 -25.34
C GLU A 311 -29.32 11.01 -24.24
N SER A 312 -28.86 12.02 -23.49
CA SER A 312 -27.91 11.79 -22.41
C SER A 312 -28.50 10.92 -21.32
N PRO A 313 -27.75 9.94 -20.79
CA PRO A 313 -28.17 9.18 -19.60
C PRO A 313 -28.17 10.05 -18.33
N THR A 314 -27.61 11.27 -18.38
CA THR A 314 -27.47 12.18 -17.24
C THR A 314 -28.02 13.57 -17.58
N LEU A 315 -28.91 14.09 -16.75
CA LEU A 315 -29.45 15.46 -16.86
C LEU A 315 -28.36 16.55 -16.77
N ASN A 316 -27.25 16.26 -16.07
CA ASN A 316 -26.17 17.21 -15.86
C ASN A 316 -24.90 16.73 -16.57
N HIS A 317 -24.40 17.54 -17.49
CA HIS A 317 -23.10 17.35 -18.14
C HIS A 317 -22.09 18.31 -17.53
N ASN A 318 -20.97 17.79 -17.04
CA ASN A 318 -19.96 18.60 -16.39
C ASN A 318 -18.56 18.30 -16.95
N ILE A 319 -17.73 19.34 -17.03
CA ILE A 319 -16.28 19.23 -17.24
C ILE A 319 -15.60 19.50 -15.90
N LEU A 320 -14.86 18.52 -15.39
CA LEU A 320 -13.98 18.69 -14.25
C LEU A 320 -12.61 19.17 -14.76
N ILE A 321 -12.22 20.37 -14.34
CA ILE A 321 -10.96 21.00 -14.69
C ILE A 321 -10.08 20.95 -13.44
N GLU A 322 -8.93 20.29 -13.51
CA GLU A 322 -7.99 20.16 -12.40
C GLU A 322 -6.64 20.74 -12.79
N TRP A 323 -6.00 21.48 -11.88
CA TRP A 323 -4.69 22.07 -12.13
C TRP A 323 -3.83 22.15 -10.87
N PHE A 324 -2.53 22.29 -11.08
CA PHE A 324 -1.57 22.60 -10.02
C PHE A 324 -0.39 23.42 -10.59
N PRO A 325 0.26 24.25 -9.76
CA PRO A 325 1.43 25.00 -10.17
C PRO A 325 2.66 24.12 -10.33
N LEU A 326 3.50 24.51 -11.27
CA LEU A 326 4.83 23.98 -11.55
C LEU A 326 5.84 25.11 -11.43
N ASP A 327 7.11 24.75 -11.20
CA ASP A 327 8.20 25.71 -11.08
C ASP A 327 8.33 26.62 -12.32
N SER A 328 9.07 27.72 -12.16
CA SER A 328 9.30 28.73 -13.21
C SER A 328 9.95 28.21 -14.50
N THR A 329 10.55 27.03 -14.47
CA THR A 329 11.15 26.37 -15.64
C THR A 329 10.16 25.42 -16.31
N PRO A 330 10.06 25.42 -17.66
CA PRO A 330 9.18 24.49 -18.37
C PRO A 330 9.58 23.03 -18.07
N PRO A 331 8.61 22.13 -17.80
CA PRO A 331 8.90 20.71 -17.66
C PRO A 331 9.52 20.16 -18.94
N THR A 332 10.70 19.57 -18.85
CA THR A 332 11.41 18.94 -19.98
C THR A 332 11.02 17.47 -20.20
N GLY A 333 9.98 16.99 -19.49
CA GLY A 333 9.55 15.59 -19.50
C GLY A 333 8.16 15.36 -20.13
N ASP A 334 7.81 14.08 -20.28
CA ASP A 334 6.49 13.64 -20.77
C ASP A 334 5.34 14.15 -19.88
N LEU A 335 4.44 14.94 -20.47
CA LEU A 335 3.25 15.48 -19.81
C LEU A 335 2.36 14.42 -19.20
N GLN A 336 2.34 13.20 -19.77
CA GLN A 336 1.57 12.10 -19.20
C GLN A 336 2.07 11.69 -17.82
N ARG A 337 3.36 11.90 -17.53
CA ARG A 337 3.98 11.57 -16.24
C ARG A 337 3.55 12.49 -15.11
N LEU A 338 3.19 13.74 -15.40
CA LEU A 338 2.62 14.67 -14.40
C LEU A 338 1.29 14.16 -13.84
N TRP A 339 0.56 13.41 -14.66
CA TRP A 339 -0.79 12.92 -14.35
C TRP A 339 -0.85 11.42 -14.07
N SER A 340 0.29 10.75 -13.91
CA SER A 340 0.37 9.33 -13.58
C SER A 340 0.88 9.11 -12.17
N LYS A 341 0.48 7.99 -11.55
CA LYS A 341 0.94 7.63 -10.20
C LYS A 341 2.33 6.98 -10.27
N PRO A 342 3.27 7.33 -9.38
CA PRO A 342 3.14 8.32 -8.30
C PRO A 342 3.17 9.76 -8.84
N TYR A 343 2.23 10.59 -8.38
CA TYR A 343 2.13 11.99 -8.82
C TYR A 343 3.35 12.79 -8.34
N LEU A 344 3.89 13.61 -9.23
CA LEU A 344 5.01 14.52 -8.91
C LEU A 344 4.58 15.62 -7.93
N VAL A 345 3.33 16.08 -8.03
CA VAL A 345 2.73 17.04 -7.10
C VAL A 345 1.63 16.34 -6.29
N PRO A 346 1.67 16.39 -4.94
CA PRO A 346 0.63 15.81 -4.09
C PRO A 346 -0.76 16.39 -4.40
N GLN A 347 -1.80 15.55 -4.40
CA GLN A 347 -3.18 15.97 -4.69
C GLN A 347 -3.72 17.04 -3.74
N SER A 348 -3.16 17.18 -2.53
CA SER A 348 -3.52 18.27 -1.60
C SER A 348 -3.18 19.66 -2.14
N HIS A 349 -2.31 19.77 -3.14
CA HIS A 349 -1.97 21.03 -3.81
C HIS A 349 -2.73 21.25 -5.11
N TRP A 350 -3.62 20.31 -5.47
CA TRP A 350 -4.39 20.42 -6.69
C TRP A 350 -5.63 21.26 -6.42
N GLN A 351 -5.96 22.08 -7.41
CA GLN A 351 -7.19 22.83 -7.44
C GLN A 351 -8.09 22.24 -8.51
N TYR A 352 -9.40 22.38 -8.32
CA TYR A 352 -10.38 21.89 -9.28
C TYR A 352 -11.56 22.83 -9.41
N PHE A 353 -12.18 22.80 -10.59
CA PHE A 353 -13.40 23.50 -10.92
C PHE A 353 -14.32 22.58 -11.71
N VAL A 354 -15.60 22.57 -11.34
CA VAL A 354 -16.63 21.80 -12.06
C VAL A 354 -17.41 22.80 -12.91
N LEU A 355 -17.26 22.70 -14.23
CA LEU A 355 -17.95 23.54 -15.20
C LEU A 355 -19.18 22.80 -15.75
N PRO A 356 -20.41 23.31 -15.50
CA PRO A 356 -21.60 22.80 -16.16
C PRO A 356 -21.58 23.08 -17.67
N VAL A 357 -21.98 22.08 -18.45
CA VAL A 357 -22.12 22.13 -19.91
C VAL A 357 -23.59 22.12 -20.27
N TYR A 358 -24.04 23.15 -20.98
CA TYR A 358 -25.41 23.26 -21.47
C TYR A 358 -25.44 22.92 -22.96
N VAL A 359 -26.40 22.11 -23.38
CA VAL A 359 -26.61 21.82 -24.80
C VAL A 359 -27.42 22.97 -25.39
N ASP A 360 -26.93 23.56 -26.49
CA ASP A 360 -27.70 24.54 -27.24
C ASP A 360 -28.52 23.83 -28.31
N ASP A 361 -29.84 23.81 -28.11
CA ASP A 361 -30.82 23.26 -29.04
C ASP A 361 -31.25 24.27 -30.11
N SER A 362 -30.64 25.46 -30.18
CA SER A 362 -30.90 26.42 -31.25
C SER A 362 -30.35 25.88 -32.57
N VAL A 363 -31.19 25.12 -33.28
CA VAL A 363 -31.07 24.94 -34.72
C VAL A 363 -31.08 26.35 -35.30
N THR A 364 -29.98 26.78 -35.91
CA THR A 364 -29.96 27.92 -36.83
C THR A 364 -31.06 27.69 -37.85
N SER A 365 -32.21 28.30 -37.63
CA SER A 365 -33.25 28.43 -38.63
C SER A 365 -32.67 29.31 -39.71
N TYR A 366 -32.12 28.71 -40.76
CA TYR A 366 -32.10 29.36 -42.06
C TYR A 366 -33.57 29.57 -42.45
N SER A 367 -34.12 30.73 -42.11
CA SER A 367 -35.34 31.22 -42.75
C SER A 367 -34.99 31.48 -44.21
N PRO A 368 -35.59 30.80 -45.18
CA PRO A 368 -35.60 31.31 -46.54
C PRO A 368 -36.41 32.60 -46.48
N SER A 369 -35.77 33.69 -46.90
CA SER A 369 -36.42 34.97 -47.19
C SER A 369 -37.71 34.72 -47.96
N HIS A 370 -38.84 35.14 -47.37
CA HIS A 370 -40.09 35.36 -48.07
C HIS A 370 -39.81 36.26 -49.29
N VAL A 371 -39.90 35.68 -50.49
CA VAL A 371 -40.18 36.48 -51.69
C VAL A 371 -41.67 36.74 -51.65
N SER A 372 -42.06 37.98 -51.34
CA SER A 372 -43.41 38.45 -51.58
C SER A 372 -43.59 38.62 -53.09
N SER A 373 -44.44 37.81 -53.70
CA SER A 373 -45.05 38.18 -54.99
C SER A 373 -46.19 39.14 -54.69
N VAL A 374 -45.94 40.42 -54.99
CA VAL A 374 -46.98 41.40 -55.29
C VAL A 374 -47.18 41.37 -56.80
N GLU A 375 -48.45 41.37 -57.20
CA GLU A 375 -49.06 41.36 -58.55
C GLU A 375 -49.22 40.00 -59.26
#